data_AF-A0A943UGK2-F1
#
_entry.id   AF-A0A943UGK2-F1
#
_cell.length_a   1.000
_cell.length_b   1.000
_cell.length_c   1.000
_cell.angle_alpha   90.00
_cell.angle_beta   90.00
_cell.angle_gamma   90.00
#
_symmetry.space_group_name_H-M   'P 1'
#
loop_
_entity.id
_entity.type
_entity.pdbx_description
1 polymer ?
#
loop_
_entity_poly.entity_id
_entity_poly.type
_entity_poly.pdbx_seq_one_letter_code
_entity_poly.pdbx_strand_id
1 'polypeptide(L)'
;MMIRYIPADPAGNLTAIVLSPVAAQDRAKIAAEMMARCPEGFEQVGFADEASLTGDLPTLCMMGGEFCGNATRAFACYAAQVRGRGETRLAISVSGAREPVPVAVDLRQNRAYAQMPLPYALEWISVNKQKIPLVRMEGIDHALLLDAAPSPEAAERVLAAMPKQDARGVLFVQGGKMTPLVEVAATGTRVWESSCGSGTVALAWYLAQNLADGMHAFAFDEPGGRLEARVAMRAGRAAQIEMGGAVKLGKEAEIEL
;
A
#
# COMPACT_ATOMS: atom_id res chain seq x y z
N MET A 1 21.26 -10.07 18.35
CA MET A 1 21.88 -9.62 17.08
C MET A 1 21.58 -8.14 16.91
N MET A 2 22.57 -7.32 16.52
CA MET A 2 22.32 -5.91 16.23
C MET A 2 21.71 -5.73 14.83
N ILE A 3 20.54 -5.10 14.76
CA ILE A 3 19.81 -4.81 13.53
C ILE A 3 19.78 -3.31 13.27
N ARG A 4 20.33 -2.88 12.13
CA ARG A 4 20.21 -1.53 11.59
C ARG A 4 18.94 -1.41 10.75
N TYR A 5 18.20 -0.32 10.93
CA TYR A 5 16.99 -0.03 10.16
C TYR A 5 16.77 1.47 9.99
N ILE A 6 15.92 1.84 9.02
CA ILE A 6 15.35 3.19 8.92
C ILE A 6 13.83 3.12 9.08
N PRO A 7 13.22 3.93 9.97
CA PRO A 7 11.78 4.10 10.01
C PRO A 7 11.29 4.85 8.78
N ALA A 8 10.18 4.43 8.19
CA ALA A 8 9.50 5.16 7.13
C ALA A 8 8.00 5.22 7.39
N ASP A 9 7.41 6.40 7.25
CA ASP A 9 5.97 6.65 7.43
C ASP A 9 5.33 7.07 6.09
N PRO A 10 4.87 6.10 5.29
CA PRO A 10 4.01 6.31 4.14
C PRO A 10 2.53 6.43 4.56
N ALA A 11 2.12 7.63 5.01
CA ALA A 11 0.72 7.96 5.36
C ALA A 11 0.12 7.12 6.51
N GLY A 12 0.89 6.96 7.59
CA GLY A 12 0.51 6.27 8.81
C GLY A 12 0.87 4.80 8.84
N ASN A 13 1.22 4.20 7.69
CA ASN A 13 1.62 2.79 7.62
C ASN A 13 3.11 2.61 7.93
N LEU A 14 3.44 2.81 9.22
CA LEU A 14 4.82 2.86 9.69
C LEU A 14 5.56 1.56 9.39
N THR A 15 6.62 1.68 8.57
CA THR A 15 7.38 0.57 8.03
C THR A 15 8.84 0.66 8.46
N ALA A 16 9.41 -0.42 8.99
CA ALA A 16 10.85 -0.52 9.20
C ALA A 16 11.53 -1.07 7.93
N ILE A 17 12.54 -0.36 7.41
CA ILE A 17 13.40 -0.88 6.34
C ILE A 17 14.70 -1.35 6.98
N VAL A 18 14.87 -2.66 7.12
CA VAL A 18 16.06 -3.32 7.69
C VAL A 18 17.21 -3.26 6.69
N LEU A 19 18.32 -2.68 7.15
CA LEU A 19 19.56 -2.46 6.38
C LEU A 19 20.60 -3.54 6.66
N SER A 20 20.51 -4.23 7.81
CA SER A 20 21.37 -5.36 8.13
C SER A 20 21.08 -6.55 7.19
N PRO A 21 22.11 -7.30 6.76
CA PRO A 21 21.90 -8.52 6.00
C PRO A 21 21.21 -9.57 6.89
N VAL A 22 20.06 -10.07 6.43
CA VAL A 22 19.26 -11.08 7.13
C VAL A 22 18.90 -12.20 6.15
N ALA A 23 19.26 -13.43 6.51
CA ALA A 23 18.93 -14.63 5.74
C ALA A 23 17.41 -14.79 5.63
N ALA A 24 16.93 -15.24 4.46
CA ALA A 24 15.50 -15.29 4.15
C ALA A 24 14.67 -16.06 5.20
N GLN A 25 15.22 -17.14 5.74
CA GLN A 25 14.59 -17.98 6.77
C GLN A 25 14.40 -17.28 8.13
N ASP A 26 15.19 -16.24 8.43
CA ASP A 26 15.15 -15.54 9.72
C ASP A 26 14.30 -14.26 9.68
N ARG A 27 13.95 -13.79 8.48
CA ARG A 27 13.25 -12.51 8.26
C ARG A 27 11.91 -12.42 8.99
N ALA A 28 11.09 -13.46 8.90
CA ALA A 28 9.78 -13.47 9.57
C ALA A 28 9.92 -13.35 11.10
N LYS A 29 10.89 -14.07 11.69
CA LYS A 29 11.17 -14.01 13.13
C LYS A 29 11.66 -12.62 13.54
N ILE A 30 12.64 -12.07 12.81
CA ILE A 30 13.20 -10.74 13.08
C ILE A 30 12.14 -9.66 12.94
N ALA A 31 11.30 -9.72 11.90
CA ALA A 31 10.21 -8.77 11.73
C ALA A 31 9.25 -8.79 12.92
N ALA A 32 8.86 -9.99 13.39
CA ALA A 32 7.99 -10.13 14.56
C ALA A 32 8.62 -9.54 15.83
N GLU A 33 9.91 -9.80 16.07
CA GLU A 33 10.64 -9.24 17.21
C GLU A 33 10.77 -7.71 17.12
N MET A 34 11.03 -7.17 15.92
CA MET A 34 11.07 -5.72 15.69
C MET A 34 9.72 -5.06 15.95
N MET A 35 8.64 -5.60 15.38
CA MET A 35 7.29 -5.06 15.60
C MET A 35 6.88 -5.10 17.08
N ALA A 36 7.34 -6.10 17.84
CA ALA A 36 7.05 -6.23 19.26
C ALA A 36 7.91 -5.33 20.17
N ARG A 37 9.15 -5.01 19.78
CA ARG A 37 10.16 -4.39 20.67
C ARG A 37 10.55 -2.97 20.27
N CYS A 38 10.38 -2.58 19.01
CA CYS A 38 10.73 -1.23 18.56
C CYS A 38 9.71 -0.22 19.12
N PRO A 39 10.16 0.88 19.76
CA PRO A 39 9.28 1.88 20.35
C PRO A 39 8.42 2.63 19.32
N GLU A 40 8.80 2.61 18.04
CA GLU A 40 8.08 3.22 16.94
C GLU A 40 6.70 2.60 16.70
N GLY A 41 6.51 1.31 16.99
CA GLY A 41 5.26 0.60 16.73
C GLY A 41 5.05 0.32 15.23
N PHE A 42 6.01 -0.36 14.60
CA PHE A 42 5.95 -0.71 13.17
C PHE A 42 4.75 -1.62 12.84
N GLU A 43 4.05 -1.30 11.75
CA GLU A 43 3.00 -2.14 11.16
C GLU A 43 3.59 -3.15 10.16
N GLN A 44 4.73 -2.81 9.55
CA GLN A 44 5.38 -3.61 8.52
C GLN A 44 6.90 -3.57 8.64
N VAL A 45 7.55 -4.62 8.14
CA VAL A 45 9.00 -4.70 8.05
C VAL A 45 9.40 -5.15 6.63
N GLY A 46 10.31 -4.40 6.01
CA GLY A 46 10.93 -4.75 4.74
C GLY A 46 12.44 -4.91 4.91
N PHE A 47 13.03 -5.84 4.18
CA PHE A 47 14.46 -6.17 4.23
C PHE A 47 15.13 -5.73 2.93
N ALA A 48 16.13 -4.86 3.06
CA ALA A 48 16.94 -4.38 1.95
C ALA A 48 18.33 -3.98 2.48
N ASP A 49 19.27 -4.90 2.34
CA ASP A 49 20.67 -4.61 2.66
C ASP A 49 21.30 -3.60 1.67
N GLU A 50 22.53 -3.19 1.94
CA GLU A 50 23.23 -2.20 1.13
C GLU A 50 23.32 -2.58 -0.36
N ALA A 51 23.53 -3.86 -0.67
CA ALA A 51 23.54 -4.36 -2.04
C ALA A 51 22.15 -4.22 -2.68
N SER A 52 21.10 -4.54 -1.93
CA SER A 52 19.71 -4.40 -2.36
C SER A 52 19.28 -2.94 -2.55
N LEU A 53 19.89 -1.99 -1.84
CA LEU A 53 19.59 -0.55 -1.97
C LEU A 53 20.32 0.10 -3.16
N THR A 54 21.57 -0.25 -3.36
CA THR A 54 22.48 0.45 -4.29
C THR A 54 22.69 -0.27 -5.61
N GLY A 55 22.26 -1.52 -5.72
CA GLY A 55 22.30 -2.30 -6.97
C GLY A 55 21.49 -1.67 -8.11
N ASP A 56 21.74 -2.11 -9.34
CA ASP A 56 21.06 -1.55 -10.52
C ASP A 56 19.54 -1.72 -10.49
N LEU A 57 19.08 -2.80 -9.85
CA LEU A 57 17.68 -3.05 -9.55
C LEU A 57 17.48 -3.12 -8.02
N PRO A 58 17.10 -1.99 -7.38
CA PRO A 58 16.85 -1.99 -5.95
C PRO A 58 15.78 -3.01 -5.56
N THR A 59 16.02 -3.76 -4.49
CA THR A 59 15.20 -4.90 -4.09
C THR A 59 14.69 -4.77 -2.66
N LEU A 60 13.40 -4.99 -2.45
CA LEU A 60 12.74 -4.98 -1.15
C LEU A 60 12.05 -6.32 -0.89
N CYS A 61 12.37 -6.98 0.21
CA CYS A 61 11.67 -8.20 0.63
C CYS A 61 10.78 -7.91 1.84
N MET A 62 9.47 -8.03 1.71
CA MET A 62 8.53 -7.85 2.83
C MET A 62 8.57 -9.03 3.80
N MET A 63 8.22 -8.78 5.05
CA MET A 63 8.24 -9.77 6.15
C MET A 63 7.41 -11.03 5.89
N GLY A 64 6.29 -10.93 5.17
CA GLY A 64 5.43 -12.06 4.80
C GLY A 64 5.60 -12.51 3.35
N GLY A 65 6.56 -11.95 2.61
CA GLY A 65 6.76 -12.22 1.17
C GLY A 65 5.70 -11.62 0.25
N GLU A 66 4.78 -10.82 0.79
CA GLU A 66 3.73 -10.12 0.07
C GLU A 66 4.24 -8.88 -0.66
N PHE A 67 3.39 -8.34 -1.54
CA PHE A 67 3.59 -7.01 -2.12
C PHE A 67 2.94 -5.95 -1.23
N CYS A 68 3.68 -4.88 -0.93
CA CYS A 68 3.14 -3.69 -0.30
C CYS A 68 3.51 -2.42 -1.07
N GLY A 69 2.53 -1.73 -1.63
CA GLY A 69 2.74 -0.47 -2.34
C GLY A 69 3.27 0.67 -1.44
N ASN A 70 2.84 0.72 -0.18
CA ASN A 70 3.30 1.72 0.80
C ASN A 70 4.78 1.53 1.16
N ALA A 71 5.19 0.31 1.48
CA ALA A 71 6.59 -0.01 1.73
C ALA A 71 7.44 0.20 0.47
N THR A 72 6.95 -0.20 -0.71
CA THR A 72 7.64 -0.04 -2.01
C THR A 72 7.94 1.43 -2.30
N ARG A 73 6.96 2.34 -2.15
CA ARG A 73 7.17 3.77 -2.41
C ARG A 73 8.09 4.43 -1.38
N ALA A 74 7.99 4.02 -0.12
CA ALA A 74 8.85 4.49 0.95
C ALA A 74 10.32 4.07 0.71
N PHE A 75 10.51 2.80 0.37
CA PHE A 75 11.80 2.24 -0.01
C PHE A 75 12.40 2.94 -1.22
N ALA A 76 11.62 3.20 -2.27
CA ALA A 76 12.11 3.92 -3.45
C ALA A 76 12.61 5.33 -3.11
N CYS A 77 11.89 6.06 -2.24
CA CYS A 77 12.33 7.36 -1.73
C CYS A 77 13.70 7.23 -1.02
N TYR A 78 13.83 6.26 -0.12
CA TYR A 78 15.07 6.06 0.62
C TYR A 78 16.23 5.61 -0.29
N ALA A 79 15.99 4.66 -1.19
CA ALA A 79 16.97 4.18 -2.16
C ALA A 79 17.47 5.31 -3.05
N ALA A 80 16.58 6.15 -3.60
CA ALA A 80 16.96 7.30 -4.41
C ALA A 80 17.83 8.31 -3.61
N GLN A 81 17.51 8.53 -2.34
CA GLN A 81 18.30 9.39 -1.45
C GLN A 81 19.71 8.84 -1.22
N VAL A 82 19.83 7.55 -0.89
CA VAL A 82 21.13 6.89 -0.64
C VAL A 82 21.99 6.85 -1.90
N ARG A 83 21.39 6.54 -3.05
CA ARG A 83 22.09 6.45 -4.33
C ARG A 83 22.61 7.80 -4.81
N GLY A 84 21.90 8.89 -4.51
CA GLY A 84 22.35 10.25 -4.81
C GLY A 84 22.47 10.58 -6.30
N ARG A 85 21.85 9.79 -7.19
CA ARG A 85 21.99 9.91 -8.66
C ARG A 85 21.00 10.91 -9.30
N GLY A 86 20.19 11.60 -8.49
CA GLY A 86 19.15 12.51 -8.97
C GLY A 86 17.98 11.80 -9.66
N GLU A 87 17.72 10.55 -9.29
CA GLU A 87 16.68 9.71 -9.88
C GLU A 87 15.28 10.26 -9.56
N THR A 88 14.47 10.46 -10.61
CA THR A 88 13.05 10.84 -10.48
C THR A 88 12.10 9.66 -10.73
N ARG A 89 12.65 8.50 -11.13
CA ARG A 89 11.93 7.25 -11.30
C ARG A 89 12.87 6.07 -11.05
N LEU A 90 12.40 5.08 -10.31
CA LEU A 90 13.10 3.82 -10.03
C LEU A 90 12.21 2.65 -10.41
N ALA A 91 12.81 1.54 -10.84
CA ALA A 91 12.14 0.25 -10.86
C ALA A 91 12.56 -0.52 -9.62
N ILE A 92 11.59 -0.99 -8.83
CA ILE A 92 11.84 -1.69 -7.57
C ILE A 92 11.44 -3.15 -7.71
N SER A 93 12.38 -4.07 -7.52
CA SER A 93 12.04 -5.47 -7.31
C SER A 93 11.45 -5.63 -5.91
N VAL A 94 10.27 -6.19 -5.78
CA VAL A 94 9.61 -6.36 -4.48
C VAL A 94 8.96 -7.74 -4.38
N SER A 95 9.02 -8.35 -3.21
CA SER A 95 8.32 -9.61 -2.96
C SER A 95 6.83 -9.49 -3.30
N GLY A 96 6.23 -10.58 -3.77
CA GLY A 96 4.83 -10.60 -4.21
C GLY A 96 4.53 -9.90 -5.54
N ALA A 97 5.47 -9.17 -6.14
CA ALA A 97 5.35 -8.64 -7.50
C ALA A 97 6.11 -9.51 -8.52
N ARG A 98 5.47 -9.81 -9.66
CA ARG A 98 6.08 -10.62 -10.74
C ARG A 98 7.12 -9.84 -11.54
N GLU A 99 6.92 -8.53 -11.67
CA GLU A 99 7.77 -7.61 -12.42
C GLU A 99 8.20 -6.47 -11.51
N PRO A 100 9.37 -5.86 -11.75
CA PRO A 100 9.78 -4.65 -11.03
C PRO A 100 8.74 -3.55 -11.12
N VAL A 101 8.41 -2.95 -9.97
CA VAL A 101 7.40 -1.90 -9.84
C VAL A 101 8.01 -0.55 -10.17
N PRO A 102 7.53 0.16 -11.20
CA PRO A 102 7.95 1.53 -11.45
C PRO A 102 7.45 2.46 -10.34
N VAL A 103 8.35 3.27 -9.78
CA VAL A 103 8.06 4.25 -8.75
C VAL A 103 8.57 5.61 -9.18
N ALA A 104 7.68 6.59 -9.31
CA ALA A 104 8.08 7.99 -9.45
C ALA A 104 8.49 8.56 -8.08
N VAL A 105 9.60 9.28 -8.02
CA VAL A 105 10.17 9.82 -6.78
C VAL A 105 10.41 11.31 -6.94
N ASP A 106 9.98 12.10 -5.95
CA ASP A 106 10.29 13.50 -5.79
C ASP A 106 10.89 13.72 -4.40
N LEU A 107 12.22 13.68 -4.32
CA LEU A 107 12.96 13.89 -3.07
C LEU A 107 12.86 15.34 -2.56
N ARG A 108 12.54 16.31 -3.41
CA ARG A 108 12.40 17.71 -2.96
C ARG A 108 11.14 17.91 -2.16
N GLN A 109 10.08 17.18 -2.52
CA GLN A 109 8.79 17.20 -1.83
C GLN A 109 8.60 16.01 -0.88
N ASN A 110 9.57 15.09 -0.80
CA ASN A 110 9.47 13.81 -0.10
C ASN A 110 8.22 13.02 -0.51
N ARG A 111 8.03 12.82 -1.82
CA ARG A 111 6.87 12.12 -2.38
C ARG A 111 7.31 10.96 -3.24
N ALA A 112 6.53 9.89 -3.21
CA ALA A 112 6.73 8.77 -4.12
C ALA A 112 5.39 8.15 -4.53
N TYR A 113 5.33 7.65 -5.76
CA TYR A 113 4.15 7.05 -6.38
C TYR A 113 4.53 5.76 -7.07
N ALA A 114 4.07 4.63 -6.52
CA ALA A 114 4.26 3.31 -7.08
C ALA A 114 3.17 3.01 -8.11
N GLN A 115 3.54 2.45 -9.25
CA GLN A 115 2.58 1.93 -10.21
C GLN A 115 1.86 0.72 -9.61
N MET A 116 0.53 0.72 -9.72
CA MET A 116 -0.32 -0.32 -9.16
C MET A 116 -1.01 -1.11 -10.27
N PRO A 117 -1.35 -2.39 -10.02
CA PRO A 117 -2.21 -3.15 -10.92
C PRO A 117 -3.57 -2.45 -11.10
N LEU A 118 -4.07 -2.45 -12.34
CA LEU A 118 -5.41 -1.95 -12.61
C LEU A 118 -6.46 -2.93 -12.08
N PRO A 119 -7.53 -2.44 -11.43
CA PRO A 119 -8.74 -3.24 -11.26
C PRO A 119 -9.24 -3.77 -12.61
N TYR A 120 -9.75 -5.00 -12.63
CA TYR A 120 -10.14 -5.68 -13.87
C TYR A 120 -11.65 -5.73 -14.09
N ALA A 121 -12.47 -5.50 -13.05
CA ALA A 121 -13.93 -5.46 -13.19
C ALA A 121 -14.60 -4.57 -12.13
N LEU A 122 -15.77 -4.04 -12.49
CA LEU A 122 -16.71 -3.42 -11.57
C LEU A 122 -17.98 -4.29 -11.53
N GLU A 123 -18.29 -4.81 -10.36
CA GLU A 123 -19.49 -5.58 -10.08
C GLU A 123 -20.36 -4.86 -9.05
N TRP A 124 -21.53 -5.43 -8.74
CA TRP A 124 -22.46 -4.89 -7.76
C TRP A 124 -22.98 -6.00 -6.86
N ILE A 125 -22.83 -5.83 -5.56
CA ILE A 125 -23.43 -6.71 -4.55
C ILE A 125 -24.66 -6.05 -3.94
N SER A 126 -25.60 -6.86 -3.45
CA SER A 126 -26.83 -6.38 -2.82
C SER A 126 -26.80 -6.71 -1.33
N VAL A 127 -26.81 -5.68 -0.49
CA VAL A 127 -26.83 -5.82 0.98
C VAL A 127 -27.98 -4.96 1.50
N ASN A 128 -28.93 -5.55 2.23
CA ASN A 128 -30.11 -4.84 2.73
C ASN A 128 -30.87 -4.04 1.65
N LYS A 129 -30.96 -4.56 0.42
CA LYS A 129 -31.55 -3.89 -0.77
C LYS A 129 -30.76 -2.69 -1.30
N GLN A 130 -29.62 -2.34 -0.70
CA GLN A 130 -28.68 -1.37 -1.24
C GLN A 130 -27.73 -2.06 -2.22
N LYS A 131 -27.56 -1.46 -3.41
CA LYS A 131 -26.51 -1.87 -4.36
C LYS A 131 -25.20 -1.21 -3.96
N ILE A 132 -24.17 -2.02 -3.75
CA ILE A 132 -22.84 -1.59 -3.35
C ILE A 132 -21.86 -1.93 -4.48
N PRO A 133 -21.09 -0.95 -5.00
CA PRO A 133 -20.04 -1.22 -5.98
C PRO A 133 -18.99 -2.16 -5.39
N LEU A 134 -18.60 -3.17 -6.17
CA LEU A 134 -17.54 -4.11 -5.85
C LEU A 134 -16.45 -4.00 -6.93
N VAL A 135 -15.31 -3.43 -6.57
CA VAL A 135 -14.14 -3.32 -7.45
C VAL A 135 -13.33 -4.61 -7.34
N ARG A 136 -13.17 -5.31 -8.47
CA ARG A 136 -12.44 -6.58 -8.54
C ARG A 136 -10.97 -6.33 -8.90
N MET A 137 -10.05 -6.85 -8.09
CA MET A 137 -8.60 -6.70 -8.29
C MET A 137 -7.87 -8.01 -8.02
N GLU A 138 -6.63 -8.12 -8.50
CA GLU A 138 -5.80 -9.29 -8.22
C GLU A 138 -5.49 -9.34 -6.72
N GLY A 139 -5.77 -10.48 -6.07
CA GLY A 139 -5.51 -10.73 -4.65
C GLY A 139 -6.45 -10.05 -3.65
N ILE A 140 -7.15 -8.96 -4.02
CA ILE A 140 -8.07 -8.27 -3.11
C ILE A 140 -9.23 -7.57 -3.81
N ASP A 141 -10.46 -7.84 -3.38
CA ASP A 141 -11.66 -7.17 -3.88
C ASP A 141 -12.14 -6.11 -2.87
N HIS A 142 -12.61 -4.96 -3.35
CA HIS A 142 -13.04 -3.84 -2.48
C HIS A 142 -14.51 -3.46 -2.71
N ALA A 143 -15.32 -3.54 -1.66
CA ALA A 143 -16.68 -3.02 -1.65
C ALA A 143 -16.70 -1.54 -1.19
N LEU A 144 -17.41 -0.68 -1.91
CA LEU A 144 -17.41 0.77 -1.68
C LEU A 144 -18.71 1.25 -1.02
N LEU A 145 -18.69 1.55 0.28
CA LEU A 145 -19.80 2.23 0.94
C LEU A 145 -19.59 3.75 0.86
N LEU A 146 -20.13 4.34 -0.20
CA LEU A 146 -20.11 5.78 -0.44
C LEU A 146 -21.11 6.49 0.48
N ASP A 147 -20.72 7.65 0.98
CA ASP A 147 -21.45 8.49 1.93
C ASP A 147 -21.84 7.78 3.24
N ALA A 148 -21.01 6.84 3.68
CA ALA A 148 -21.26 6.00 4.86
C ALA A 148 -20.18 6.15 5.92
N ALA A 149 -20.61 6.28 7.18
CA ALA A 149 -19.71 6.24 8.33
C ALA A 149 -19.25 4.79 8.62
N PRO A 150 -18.05 4.58 9.20
CA PRO A 150 -17.58 3.25 9.57
C PRO A 150 -18.52 2.55 10.55
N SER A 151 -18.90 1.29 10.24
CA SER A 151 -19.70 0.44 11.14
C SER A 151 -19.24 -1.01 11.04
N PRO A 152 -18.84 -1.64 12.16
CA PRO A 152 -18.49 -3.06 12.20
C PRO A 152 -19.61 -3.95 11.66
N GLU A 153 -20.86 -3.69 12.05
CA GLU A 153 -22.02 -4.49 11.65
C GLU A 153 -22.30 -4.36 10.16
N ALA A 154 -22.13 -3.16 9.59
CA ALA A 154 -22.24 -2.96 8.15
C ALA A 154 -21.12 -3.69 7.41
N ALA A 155 -19.89 -3.61 7.92
CA ALA A 155 -18.75 -4.29 7.32
C ALA A 155 -18.94 -5.81 7.29
N GLU A 156 -19.41 -6.41 8.39
CA GLU A 156 -19.70 -7.84 8.45
C GLU A 156 -20.75 -8.28 7.42
N ARG A 157 -21.85 -7.52 7.30
CA ARG A 157 -22.89 -7.82 6.29
C ARG A 157 -22.35 -7.74 4.87
N VAL A 158 -21.49 -6.75 4.61
CA VAL A 158 -20.87 -6.56 3.29
C VAL A 158 -19.88 -7.68 2.99
N LEU A 159 -18.98 -8.00 3.91
CA LEU A 159 -18.03 -9.12 3.79
C LEU A 159 -18.76 -10.45 3.56
N ALA A 160 -19.89 -10.68 4.23
CA ALA A 160 -20.70 -11.88 4.04
C ALA A 160 -21.35 -11.97 2.65
N ALA A 161 -21.61 -10.84 1.99
CA ALA A 161 -22.17 -10.77 0.64
C ALA A 161 -21.11 -10.74 -0.47
N MET A 162 -19.86 -10.43 -0.14
CA MET A 162 -18.75 -10.43 -1.09
C MET A 162 -18.37 -11.85 -1.53
N PRO A 163 -18.00 -12.06 -2.81
CA PRO A 163 -17.45 -13.33 -3.26
C PRO A 163 -16.15 -13.66 -2.49
N LYS A 164 -15.78 -14.94 -2.47
CA LYS A 164 -14.51 -15.37 -1.88
C LYS A 164 -13.33 -14.82 -2.70
N GLN A 165 -12.30 -14.38 -1.99
CA GLN A 165 -11.04 -13.84 -2.51
C GLN A 165 -9.95 -14.02 -1.44
N ASP A 166 -8.68 -13.94 -1.81
CA ASP A 166 -7.55 -14.01 -0.87
C ASP A 166 -7.65 -12.93 0.23
N ALA A 167 -8.03 -11.71 -0.14
CA ALA A 167 -8.42 -10.66 0.78
C ALA A 167 -9.67 -9.90 0.31
N ARG A 168 -10.37 -9.28 1.24
CA ARG A 168 -11.61 -8.52 1.00
C ARG A 168 -11.56 -7.21 1.78
N GLY A 169 -11.68 -6.09 1.07
CA GLY A 169 -11.73 -4.75 1.64
C GLY A 169 -13.15 -4.19 1.66
N VAL A 170 -13.54 -3.56 2.76
CA VAL A 170 -14.74 -2.73 2.87
C VAL A 170 -14.31 -1.29 3.09
N LEU A 171 -14.64 -0.40 2.16
CA LEU A 171 -14.22 1.00 2.17
C LEU A 171 -15.40 1.89 2.54
N PHE A 172 -15.38 2.47 3.73
CA PHE A 172 -16.35 3.49 4.15
C PHE A 172 -15.84 4.86 3.72
N VAL A 173 -16.57 5.55 2.85
CA VAL A 173 -16.18 6.86 2.32
C VAL A 173 -17.19 7.90 2.76
N GLN A 174 -16.77 8.91 3.53
CA GLN A 174 -17.64 9.99 3.99
C GLN A 174 -16.85 11.28 4.17
N GLY A 175 -17.35 12.39 3.62
CA GLY A 175 -16.75 13.71 3.81
C GLY A 175 -15.29 13.82 3.33
N GLY A 176 -14.92 13.10 2.27
CA GLY A 176 -13.54 13.07 1.74
C GLY A 176 -12.59 12.14 2.51
N LYS A 177 -13.04 11.53 3.61
CA LYS A 177 -12.31 10.52 4.37
C LYS A 177 -12.67 9.11 3.91
N MET A 178 -11.69 8.23 3.78
CA MET A 178 -11.87 6.80 3.55
C MET A 178 -11.39 6.01 4.77
N THR A 179 -12.24 5.15 5.34
CA THR A 179 -11.87 4.23 6.42
C THR A 179 -11.95 2.78 5.92
N PRO A 180 -10.81 2.13 5.71
CA PRO A 180 -10.75 0.74 5.24
C PRO A 180 -10.85 -0.29 6.38
N LEU A 181 -11.65 -1.33 6.17
CA LEU A 181 -11.51 -2.62 6.88
C LEU A 181 -11.04 -3.67 5.88
N VAL A 182 -9.98 -4.41 6.20
CA VAL A 182 -9.46 -5.50 5.37
C VAL A 182 -9.57 -6.83 6.10
N GLU A 183 -10.11 -7.83 5.43
CA GLU A 183 -10.10 -9.22 5.85
C GLU A 183 -9.14 -10.03 4.97
N VAL A 184 -8.27 -10.82 5.59
CA VAL A 184 -7.34 -11.73 4.89
C VAL A 184 -7.74 -13.17 5.17
N ALA A 185 -8.07 -13.92 4.12
CA ALA A 185 -8.62 -15.27 4.26
C ALA A 185 -7.61 -16.27 4.83
N ALA A 186 -6.33 -16.15 4.45
CA ALA A 186 -5.27 -17.06 4.87
C ALA A 186 -5.02 -17.05 6.39
N THR A 187 -5.18 -15.89 7.03
CA THR A 187 -4.96 -15.68 8.46
C THR A 187 -6.26 -15.59 9.26
N GLY A 188 -7.40 -15.42 8.60
CA GLY A 188 -8.70 -15.19 9.25
C GLY A 188 -8.77 -13.86 10.00
N THR A 189 -7.85 -12.91 9.72
CA THR A 189 -7.76 -11.64 10.42
C THR A 189 -8.63 -10.57 9.76
N ARG A 190 -9.18 -9.68 10.59
CA ARG A 190 -9.90 -8.47 10.17
C ARG A 190 -9.27 -7.27 10.85
N VAL A 191 -8.81 -6.32 10.05
CA VAL A 191 -8.04 -5.18 10.54
C VAL A 191 -8.64 -3.90 9.99
N TRP A 192 -8.88 -2.94 10.87
CA TRP A 192 -9.14 -1.56 10.48
C TRP A 192 -7.79 -0.94 10.17
N GLU A 193 -7.50 -0.77 8.89
CA GLU A 193 -6.17 -0.36 8.45
C GLU A 193 -5.97 1.14 8.69
N SER A 194 -4.75 1.51 9.12
CA SER A 194 -4.32 2.91 9.20
C SER A 194 -4.31 3.54 7.80
N SER A 195 -3.80 2.82 6.80
CA SER A 195 -3.94 3.20 5.40
C SER A 195 -4.01 1.99 4.48
N CYS A 196 -4.72 2.10 3.36
CA CYS A 196 -4.98 1.01 2.43
C CYS A 196 -4.68 1.46 0.99
N GLY A 197 -3.45 1.17 0.54
CA GLY A 197 -3.02 1.51 -0.82
C GLY A 197 -3.91 0.88 -1.91
N SER A 198 -4.32 -0.38 -1.73
CA SER A 198 -5.24 -1.04 -2.66
C SER A 198 -6.65 -0.42 -2.64
N GLY A 199 -7.12 0.02 -1.47
CA GLY A 199 -8.39 0.71 -1.33
C GLY A 199 -8.40 2.08 -2.01
N THR A 200 -7.31 2.83 -1.85
CA THR A 200 -7.08 4.10 -2.57
C THR A 200 -7.10 3.89 -4.10
N VAL A 201 -6.45 2.83 -4.59
CA VAL A 201 -6.48 2.45 -6.02
C VAL A 201 -7.90 2.11 -6.46
N ALA A 202 -8.62 1.28 -5.72
CA ALA A 202 -9.98 0.86 -6.03
C ALA A 202 -10.94 2.05 -6.12
N LEU A 203 -10.90 2.95 -5.13
CA LEU A 203 -11.75 4.13 -5.08
C LEU A 203 -11.43 5.12 -6.19
N ALA A 204 -10.14 5.43 -6.43
CA ALA A 204 -9.74 6.32 -7.51
C ALA A 204 -10.13 5.77 -8.89
N TRP A 205 -9.92 4.47 -9.12
CA TRP A 205 -10.32 3.82 -10.37
C TRP A 205 -11.84 3.86 -10.58
N TYR A 206 -12.63 3.61 -9.53
CA TYR A 206 -14.09 3.72 -9.58
C TYR A 206 -14.54 5.16 -9.92
N LEU A 207 -13.98 6.16 -9.25
CA LEU A 207 -14.32 7.57 -9.48
C LEU A 207 -13.88 8.06 -10.87
N ALA A 208 -12.84 7.47 -11.44
CA ALA A 208 -12.29 7.89 -12.73
C ALA A 208 -13.07 7.41 -13.96
N GLN A 209 -13.97 6.41 -13.83
CA GLN A 209 -14.55 5.71 -14.99
C GLN A 209 -15.24 6.61 -16.03
N ASN A 210 -15.74 7.79 -15.63
CA ASN A 210 -16.44 8.72 -16.52
C ASN A 210 -15.67 10.03 -16.76
N LEU A 211 -14.39 10.07 -16.40
CA LEU A 211 -13.56 11.24 -16.64
C LEU A 211 -13.01 11.23 -18.08
N ALA A 212 -12.78 12.42 -18.61
CA ALA A 212 -12.16 12.60 -19.93
C ALA A 212 -10.74 12.01 -19.96
N ASP A 213 -10.22 11.77 -21.16
CA ASP A 213 -8.82 11.37 -21.34
C ASP A 213 -7.86 12.39 -20.70
N GLY A 214 -6.82 11.89 -20.04
CA GLY A 214 -5.87 12.72 -19.29
C GLY A 214 -5.42 12.10 -17.98
N MET A 215 -4.63 12.86 -17.22
CA MET A 215 -4.16 12.45 -15.88
C MET A 215 -5.05 13.08 -14.82
N HIS A 216 -5.66 12.24 -13.98
CA HIS A 216 -6.54 12.66 -12.90
C HIS A 216 -5.93 12.30 -11.56
N ALA A 217 -5.85 13.27 -10.66
CA ALA A 217 -5.32 13.09 -9.32
C ALA A 217 -6.46 13.03 -8.30
N PHE A 218 -6.40 12.02 -7.44
CA PHE A 218 -7.28 11.82 -6.31
C PHE A 218 -6.46 11.80 -5.04
N ALA A 219 -7.08 12.21 -3.94
CA ALA A 219 -6.43 12.22 -2.65
C ALA A 219 -7.47 11.97 -1.56
N PHE A 220 -7.22 10.97 -0.73
CA PHE A 220 -8.15 10.49 0.29
C PHE A 220 -7.48 10.57 1.65
N ASP A 221 -8.16 11.20 2.61
CA ASP A 221 -7.72 11.18 3.99
C ASP A 221 -8.11 9.83 4.60
N GLU A 222 -7.15 9.09 5.12
CA GLU A 222 -7.34 7.80 5.80
C GLU A 222 -6.99 7.95 7.29
N PRO A 223 -7.32 6.99 8.18
CA PRO A 223 -7.04 7.12 9.61
C PRO A 223 -5.57 7.45 9.96
N GLY A 224 -4.62 6.87 9.23
CA GLY A 224 -3.18 7.04 9.42
C GLY A 224 -2.58 8.22 8.65
N GLY A 225 -3.24 8.70 7.60
CA GLY A 225 -2.73 9.79 6.80
C GLY A 225 -3.37 9.86 5.41
N ARG A 226 -2.88 10.79 4.61
CA ARG A 226 -3.41 11.03 3.27
C ARG A 226 -2.68 10.21 2.22
N LEU A 227 -3.42 9.40 1.47
CA LEU A 227 -2.94 8.73 0.27
C LEU A 227 -3.48 9.41 -0.99
N GLU A 228 -2.71 9.28 -2.06
CA GLU A 228 -3.03 9.83 -3.37
C GLU A 228 -3.00 8.75 -4.44
N ALA A 229 -3.83 8.93 -5.46
CA ALA A 229 -3.82 8.11 -6.65
C ALA A 229 -3.81 9.00 -7.90
N ARG A 230 -3.09 8.57 -8.92
CA ARG A 230 -3.03 9.21 -10.23
C ARG A 230 -3.53 8.22 -11.27
N VAL A 231 -4.64 8.54 -11.93
CA VAL A 231 -5.27 7.69 -12.94
C VAL A 231 -5.08 8.33 -14.31
N ALA A 232 -4.40 7.62 -15.21
CA ALA A 232 -4.29 8.01 -16.59
C ALA A 232 -5.46 7.41 -17.39
N MET A 233 -6.40 8.25 -17.82
CA MET A 233 -7.52 7.87 -18.70
C MET A 233 -7.10 8.01 -20.16
N ARG A 234 -7.39 6.97 -20.96
CA ARG A 234 -7.15 6.95 -22.42
C ARG A 234 -8.26 6.18 -23.12
N ALA A 235 -8.83 6.75 -24.18
CA ALA A 235 -9.95 6.19 -24.91
C ALA A 235 -11.10 5.76 -23.98
N GLY A 236 -11.41 6.59 -22.97
CA GLY A 236 -12.52 6.37 -22.04
C GLY A 236 -12.30 5.25 -21.02
N ARG A 237 -11.06 4.78 -20.82
CA ARG A 237 -10.72 3.77 -19.80
C ARG A 237 -9.42 4.09 -19.06
N ALA A 238 -9.27 3.59 -17.84
CA ALA A 238 -8.01 3.68 -17.10
C ALA A 238 -6.92 2.85 -17.80
N ALA A 239 -5.83 3.50 -18.19
CA ALA A 239 -4.68 2.88 -18.83
C ALA A 239 -3.51 2.66 -17.87
N GLN A 240 -3.42 3.45 -16.81
CA GLN A 240 -2.41 3.33 -15.76
C GLN A 240 -2.97 3.92 -14.47
N ILE A 241 -2.55 3.36 -13.33
CA ILE A 241 -2.80 3.94 -12.02
C ILE A 241 -1.52 3.89 -11.18
N GLU A 242 -1.19 5.00 -10.54
CA GLU A 242 -0.10 5.10 -9.57
C GLU A 242 -0.70 5.47 -8.21
N MET A 243 -0.21 4.87 -7.13
CA MET A 243 -0.62 5.18 -5.75
C MET A 243 0.58 5.67 -4.97
N GLY A 244 0.39 6.72 -4.19
CA GLY A 244 1.49 7.36 -3.50
C GLY A 244 1.08 8.48 -2.59
N GLY A 245 2.01 9.41 -2.42
CA GLY A 245 1.84 10.57 -1.55
C GLY A 245 3.13 10.95 -0.87
N ALA A 246 3.01 11.75 0.19
CA ALA A 246 4.13 12.08 1.06
C ALA A 246 4.68 10.82 1.74
N VAL A 247 6.00 10.79 1.94
CA VAL A 247 6.74 9.78 2.69
C VAL A 247 7.59 10.53 3.70
N LYS A 248 7.51 10.19 4.98
CA LYS A 248 8.48 10.67 5.97
C LYS A 248 9.51 9.59 6.21
N LEU A 249 10.78 9.93 6.02
CA LEU A 249 11.89 9.05 6.37
C LEU A 249 12.45 9.49 7.72
N GLY A 250 12.64 8.53 8.61
CA GLY A 250 13.29 8.72 9.90
C GLY A 250 14.81 8.83 9.76
N LYS A 251 15.49 8.81 10.90
CA LYS A 251 16.95 8.62 10.94
C LYS A 251 17.24 7.13 11.06
N GLU A 252 18.40 6.72 10.57
CA GLU A 252 18.89 5.36 10.82
C GLU A 252 18.97 5.11 12.34
N ALA A 253 18.56 3.91 12.74
CA ALA A 253 18.50 3.45 14.11
C ALA A 253 18.97 1.99 14.21
N GLU A 254 19.25 1.55 15.44
CA GLU A 254 19.70 0.20 15.76
C GLU A 254 18.87 -0.41 16.88
N ILE A 255 18.66 -1.72 16.82
CA ILE A 255 18.03 -2.49 17.89
C ILE A 255 18.77 -3.81 18.09
N GLU A 256 19.01 -4.16 19.36
CA GLU A 256 19.53 -5.47 19.74
C GLU A 256 18.38 -6.46 19.91
N LEU A 257 18.30 -7.46 19.02
CA LEU A 257 17.30 -8.54 19.05
C LEU A 257 17.80 -9.79 19.77
#